data_AF-A0A969WJU6-F1
#
_entry.id   AF-A0A969WJU6-F1
#
_cell.length_a   1.000
_cell.length_b   1.000
_cell.length_c   1.000
_cell.angle_alpha   90.00
_cell.angle_beta   90.00
_cell.angle_gamma   90.00
#
_symmetry.space_group_name_H-M   'P 1'
#
loop_
_entity.id
_entity.type
_entity.pdbx_description
1 polymer ?
#
loop_
_entity_poly.entity_id
_entity_poly.type
_entity_poly.pdbx_seq_one_letter_code
_entity_poly.pdbx_strand_id
1 'polypeptide(L)' 'MRILILAHYYPPEMGGAAARLHGLARWMAHDGHDVTVVTAFPNYPYKR' A
#
# COMPACT_ATOMS: atom_id res chain seq x y z
N MET A 1 -11.78 -6.44 -11.83
CA MET A 1 -11.30 -7.76 -11.31
C MET A 1 -11.14 -7.67 -9.81
N ARG A 2 -10.98 -8.79 -9.09
CA ARG A 2 -10.59 -8.79 -7.67
C ARG A 2 -9.07 -8.93 -7.56
N ILE A 3 -8.43 -7.96 -6.91
CA ILE A 3 -6.96 -7.87 -6.81
C ILE A 3 -6.60 -7.82 -5.32
N LEU A 4 -5.75 -8.75 -4.89
CA LEU A 4 -5.13 -8.74 -3.58
C LEU A 4 -3.68 -8.31 -3.71
N ILE A 5 -3.31 -7.23 -3.03
CA ILE A 5 -1.93 -6.77 -2.91
C ILE A 5 -1.44 -7.15 -1.52
N LEU A 6 -0.45 -8.05 -1.44
CA LEU A 6 0.25 -8.37 -0.21
C LEU A 6 1.57 -7.60 -0.16
N ALA A 7 1.75 -6.77 0.86
CA ALA A 7 2.93 -5.92 0.94
C ALA A 7 3.43 -5.68 2.35
N HIS A 8 4.76 -5.64 2.50
CA HIS A 8 5.40 -5.34 3.76
C HIS A 8 5.20 -3.90 4.23
N TYR A 9 5.04 -2.96 3.28
CA TYR A 9 4.96 -1.53 3.55
C TYR A 9 3.80 -0.91 2.77
N TYR A 10 2.93 -0.18 3.46
CA TYR A 10 1.83 0.58 2.88
C TYR A 10 1.50 1.77 3.79
N PRO A 11 0.92 2.87 3.28
CA PRO A 11 0.52 3.97 4.14
C PRO A 11 -0.31 3.49 5.35
N PRO A 12 -0.01 3.99 6.56
CA PRO A 12 0.77 5.20 6.86
C PRO A 12 2.30 5.02 7.00
N GLU A 13 2.87 3.84 6.70
CA GLU A 13 4.33 3.66 6.65
C GLU A 13 4.98 4.64 5.67
N MET A 14 6.03 5.34 6.12
CA MET A 14 6.75 6.30 5.27
C MET A 14 7.76 5.59 4.36
N GLY A 15 7.90 6.08 3.12
CA GLY A 15 8.96 5.63 2.23
C GLY A 15 8.51 5.47 0.78
N GLY A 16 9.48 5.43 -0.13
CA GLY A 16 9.21 5.36 -1.57
C GLY A 16 8.49 4.07 -1.99
N ALA A 17 8.72 2.95 -1.30
CA ALA A 17 8.03 1.69 -1.59
C ALA A 17 6.53 1.77 -1.27
N ALA A 18 6.19 2.24 -0.06
CA ALA A 18 4.80 2.44 0.37
C ALA A 18 4.06 3.44 -0.54
N ALA A 19 4.70 4.55 -0.91
CA ALA A 19 4.10 5.57 -1.78
C ALA A 19 3.80 5.05 -3.20
N ARG A 20 4.75 4.32 -3.82
CA ARG A 20 4.54 3.74 -5.15
C ARG A 20 3.43 2.70 -5.15
N LEU A 21 3.41 1.84 -4.13
CA LEU A 21 2.39 0.80 -4.00
C LEU A 21 1.00 1.41 -3.76
N HIS A 22 0.93 2.48 -2.97
CA HIS A 22 -0.30 3.23 -2.78
C HIS A 22 -0.81 3.83 -4.10
N GLY A 23 0.07 4.47 -4.87
CA GLY A 23 -0.27 4.99 -6.20
C GLY A 23 -0.79 3.91 -7.14
N LEU A 24 -0.14 2.74 -7.19
CA LEU A 24 -0.58 1.60 -7.99
C LEU A 24 -1.97 1.10 -7.58
N ALA A 25 -2.19 0.89 -6.27
CA ALA A 25 -3.47 0.43 -5.74
C ALA A 25 -4.61 1.42 -6.06
N ARG A 26 -4.33 2.72 -5.92
CA ARG A 26 -5.29 3.79 -6.26
C ARG A 26 -5.58 3.84 -7.76
N TRP A 27 -4.57 3.67 -8.60
CA TRP A 27 -4.76 3.61 -10.05
C TRP A 27 -5.60 2.40 -10.46
N MET A 28 -5.31 1.20 -9.94
CA MET A 28 -6.11 -0.01 -10.20
C MET A 28 -7.56 0.13 -9.72
N ALA A 29 -7.77 0.72 -8.54
CA ALA A 29 -9.11 0.98 -8.03
C ALA A 29 -9.86 2.00 -8.90
N HIS A 30 -9.16 3.05 -9.37
CA HIS A 30 -9.72 4.03 -10.30
C HIS A 30 -10.10 3.40 -11.66
N ASP A 31 -9.36 2.39 -12.11
CA ASP A 31 -9.67 1.60 -13.32
C ASP A 31 -10.83 0.59 -13.12
N GLY A 32 -11.55 0.69 -12.00
CA GLY A 32 -12.75 -0.12 -11.73
C GLY A 32 -12.45 -1.52 -11.19
N HIS A 33 -11.25 -1.76 -10.66
CA HIS A 33 -10.94 -3.02 -9.97
C HIS A 33 -11.30 -2.95 -8.47
N ASP A 34 -11.70 -4.10 -7.92
CA ASP A 34 -11.86 -4.29 -6.48
C ASP A 34 -10.50 -4.66 -5.89
N VAL A 35 -9.88 -3.70 -5.20
CA VAL A 35 -8.50 -3.79 -4.70
C VAL A 35 -8.51 -3.88 -3.18
N THR A 36 -7.97 -4.96 -2.65
CA THR A 36 -7.69 -5.12 -1.22
C THR A 36 -6.18 -5.13 -1.01
N VAL A 37 -5.71 -4.36 -0.03
CA VAL A 37 -4.31 -4.36 0.39
C VAL A 37 -4.20 -4.96 1.78
N VAL A 38 -3.35 -5.99 1.92
CA VAL A 38 -2.98 -6.57 3.20
C VAL A 38 -1.53 -6.22 3.48
N THR A 39 -1.30 -5.62 4.64
CA THR A 39 0.01 -5.09 5.03
C THR A 39 0.28 -5.25 6.52
N ALA A 40 1.55 -5.13 6.89
CA ALA A 40 1.98 -5.14 8.29
C ALA A 40 1.70 -3.80 8.96
N PHE A 41 1.79 -3.75 10.29
CA PHE A 41 1.77 -2.49 11.01
C PHE A 41 2.97 -1.62 10.60
N PRO A 42 2.80 -0.29 10.52
CA PRO A 42 3.90 0.64 10.28
C PRO A 42 5.03 0.43 11.29
N ASN A 43 6.27 0.39 10.80
CA ASN A 43 7.48 0.15 11.59
C ASN A 43 8.60 1.14 11.22
N TYR A 44 8.26 2.29 10.63
CA TYR A 44 9.25 3.31 10.35
C TYR A 44 9.95 3.74 11.66
N PRO A 45 11.30 3.79 11.70
CA PRO A 45 12.02 4.14 12.91
C PRO A 45 11.72 5.59 13.29
N TYR A 46 10.90 5.77 14.32
CA TYR A 46 10.79 7.04 15.03
C TYR A 46 12.05 7.19 15.87
N LYS A 47 12.79 8.29 15.66
CA LYS A 47 13.91 8.65 16.55
C LYS A 47 13.32 8.82 17.95
N ARG A 48 13.66 7.89 18.84
CA ARG A 48 13.35 7.95 20.26
C ARG A 48 14.41 8.74 21.00
#